data_AF-A0AAD5PME9-F1
#
_entry.id   AF-A0AAD5PME9-F1
#
_cell.length_a   1.000
_cell.length_b   1.000
_cell.length_c   1.000
_cell.angle_alpha   90.00
_cell.angle_beta   90.00
_cell.angle_gamma   90.00
#
_symmetry.space_group_name_H-M   'P 1'
#
loop_
_entity.id
_entity.type
_entity.pdbx_description
1 polymer ?
#
loop_
_entity_poly.entity_id
_entity_poly.type
_entity_poly.pdbx_seq_one_letter_code
_entity_poly.pdbx_strand_id
1 'polypeptide(L)'
;MNPIEVNVSNDGDKIQCKEHNQETCEECKVDWSDHNALATSLKQVKELPPPNAPNPVRNAQVNRLKEEGNKFFKQNNYPEAIRFYTMAVDLSWSRPLWEPLAFQYVREELSTILSNRSAARLATKEYVDALVDAEMVTRLKREWSKGWFRKGKALWALGRAEEAQAAFLTGLRFDHESEELRKALAEVEDGTVE
;
A
#
# COMPACT_ATOMS: atom_id res chain seq x y z
N MET A 1 -36.56 7.06 14.80
CA MET A 1 -37.25 5.95 14.13
C MET A 1 -37.40 4.85 15.16
N ASN A 2 -38.61 4.32 15.36
CA ASN A 2 -38.81 3.18 16.25
C ASN A 2 -38.38 1.90 15.51
N PRO A 3 -37.74 0.94 16.19
CA PRO A 3 -37.41 -0.34 15.57
C PRO A 3 -38.68 -1.04 15.09
N ILE A 4 -38.68 -1.53 13.85
CA ILE A 4 -39.76 -2.37 13.33
C ILE A 4 -39.45 -3.80 13.77
N GLU A 5 -40.38 -4.42 14.50
CA GLU A 5 -40.25 -5.81 14.92
C GLU A 5 -40.55 -6.75 13.74
N VAL A 6 -39.71 -7.76 13.54
CA VAL A 6 -39.80 -8.69 12.41
C VAL A 6 -39.76 -10.14 12.89
N ASN A 7 -40.27 -11.05 12.07
CA ASN A 7 -40.06 -12.48 12.23
C ASN A 7 -39.08 -12.99 11.15
N VAL A 8 -38.41 -14.10 11.43
CA VAL A 8 -37.53 -14.76 10.47
C VAL A 8 -38.15 -16.10 10.10
N SER A 9 -38.16 -16.43 8.81
CA SER A 9 -38.61 -17.72 8.31
C SER A 9 -37.87 -18.88 8.99
N ASN A 10 -38.48 -20.05 9.07
CA ASN A 10 -37.91 -21.22 9.76
C ASN A 10 -36.53 -21.63 9.26
N ASP A 11 -36.24 -21.36 7.98
CA ASP A 11 -34.93 -21.64 7.38
C ASP A 11 -33.87 -20.55 7.71
N GLY A 12 -34.23 -19.51 8.45
CA GLY A 12 -33.37 -18.38 8.82
C GLY A 12 -33.16 -17.34 7.71
N ASP A 13 -33.82 -17.56 6.57
CA ASP A 13 -33.36 -17.05 5.28
C ASP A 13 -34.16 -15.85 4.73
N LYS A 14 -35.34 -15.59 5.30
CA LYS A 14 -36.24 -14.52 4.86
C LYS A 14 -36.81 -13.78 6.07
N ILE A 15 -36.86 -12.47 5.95
CA ILE A 15 -37.56 -11.57 6.87
C ILE A 15 -39.03 -11.55 6.49
N GLN A 16 -39.87 -11.62 7.51
CA GLN A 16 -41.32 -11.60 7.40
C GLN A 16 -41.90 -10.64 8.43
N CYS A 17 -43.09 -10.10 8.16
CA CYS A 17 -43.80 -9.30 9.16
C CYS A 17 -44.14 -10.15 10.39
N LYS A 18 -44.06 -9.56 11.60
CA LYS A 18 -44.29 -10.27 12.86
C LYS A 18 -45.67 -10.90 13.00
N GLU A 19 -46.71 -10.19 12.58
CA GLU A 19 -48.10 -10.60 12.80
C GLU A 19 -48.60 -11.60 11.75
N HIS A 20 -48.21 -11.42 10.47
CA HIS A 20 -48.79 -12.18 9.36
C HIS A 20 -47.79 -13.13 8.66
N ASN A 21 -46.52 -13.17 9.07
CA ASN A 21 -45.45 -13.98 8.46
C ASN A 21 -45.36 -13.87 6.92
N GLN A 22 -45.73 -12.71 6.38
CA GLN A 22 -45.67 -12.40 4.95
C GLN A 22 -44.44 -11.54 4.64
N GLU A 23 -43.88 -11.75 3.45
CA GLU A 23 -42.78 -10.97 2.90
C GLU A 23 -43.24 -9.56 2.49
N THR A 24 -44.38 -9.49 1.81
CA THR A 24 -45.12 -8.26 1.51
C THR A 24 -46.43 -8.31 2.29
N CYS A 25 -46.61 -7.42 3.26
CA CYS A 25 -47.82 -7.38 4.07
C CYS A 25 -48.58 -6.07 3.84
N GLU A 26 -49.76 -6.17 3.24
CA GLU A 26 -50.63 -5.02 2.97
C GLU A 26 -51.25 -4.42 4.24
N GLU A 27 -51.49 -5.26 5.26
CA GLU A 27 -52.08 -4.84 6.54
C GLU A 27 -51.09 -4.03 7.39
N CYS A 28 -49.84 -4.49 7.47
CA CYS A 28 -48.76 -3.80 8.19
C CYS A 28 -48.06 -2.73 7.33
N LYS A 29 -48.37 -2.67 6.02
CA LYS A 29 -47.70 -1.80 5.03
C LYS A 29 -46.17 -1.93 5.02
N VAL A 30 -45.68 -3.15 5.11
CA VAL A 30 -44.25 -3.46 5.06
C VAL A 30 -43.93 -4.33 3.86
N ASP A 31 -42.79 -4.04 3.24
CA ASP A 31 -42.26 -4.78 2.10
C ASP A 31 -40.80 -5.16 2.39
N TRP A 32 -40.56 -6.46 2.53
CA TRP A 32 -39.24 -7.03 2.76
C TRP A 32 -38.65 -7.66 1.49
N SER A 33 -39.29 -7.53 0.31
CA SER A 33 -38.82 -8.16 -0.92
C SER A 33 -37.40 -7.76 -1.29
N ASP A 34 -37.04 -6.47 -1.19
CA ASP A 34 -35.68 -6.01 -1.46
C ASP A 34 -34.67 -6.60 -0.46
N HIS A 35 -35.04 -6.69 0.81
CA HIS A 35 -34.18 -7.24 1.86
C HIS A 35 -33.97 -8.75 1.68
N ASN A 36 -35.02 -9.48 1.33
CA ASN A 36 -34.98 -10.92 1.08
C ASN A 36 -34.26 -11.25 -0.23
N ALA A 37 -34.41 -10.42 -1.26
CA ALA A 37 -33.66 -10.51 -2.50
C ALA A 37 -32.17 -10.28 -2.25
N LEU A 38 -31.81 -9.26 -1.48
CA LEU A 38 -30.43 -9.01 -1.06
C LEU A 38 -29.88 -10.19 -0.25
N ALA A 39 -30.58 -10.65 0.78
CA ALA A 39 -30.17 -11.80 1.59
C ALA A 39 -29.93 -13.05 0.72
N THR A 40 -30.82 -13.32 -0.24
CA THR A 40 -30.69 -14.44 -1.19
C THR A 40 -29.46 -14.28 -2.08
N SER A 41 -29.18 -13.06 -2.57
CA SER A 41 -28.00 -12.80 -3.39
C SER A 41 -26.69 -13.01 -2.61
N LEU A 42 -26.70 -12.72 -1.30
CA LEU A 42 -25.52 -12.85 -0.43
C LEU A 42 -25.22 -14.30 -0.04
N LYS A 43 -26.18 -15.24 -0.12
CA LYS A 43 -25.93 -16.67 0.16
C LYS A 43 -24.87 -17.31 -0.74
N GLN A 44 -24.71 -16.77 -1.95
CA GLN A 44 -23.71 -17.27 -2.89
C GLN A 44 -22.28 -16.83 -2.52
N VAL A 45 -22.13 -15.87 -1.60
CA VAL A 45 -20.85 -15.38 -1.12
C VAL A 45 -20.24 -16.40 -0.16
N LYS A 46 -19.42 -17.31 -0.70
CA LYS A 46 -18.73 -18.34 0.09
C LYS A 46 -17.56 -17.81 0.91
N GLU A 47 -16.96 -16.71 0.47
CA GLU A 47 -15.78 -16.13 1.09
C GLU A 47 -16.10 -14.72 1.56
N LEU A 48 -16.60 -14.61 2.79
CA LEU A 48 -16.62 -13.34 3.48
C LEU A 48 -15.16 -13.02 3.89
N PRO A 49 -14.67 -11.80 3.61
CA PRO A 49 -13.35 -11.42 4.05
C PRO A 49 -13.25 -11.55 5.57
N PRO A 50 -12.19 -12.19 6.11
CA PRO A 50 -12.06 -12.36 7.55
C PRO A 50 -12.07 -10.98 8.22
N PRO A 51 -12.89 -10.77 9.27
CA PRO A 51 -12.89 -9.52 10.00
C PRO A 51 -11.51 -9.29 10.62
N ASN A 52 -10.93 -8.11 10.38
CA ASN A 52 -9.82 -7.57 11.19
C ASN A 52 -8.48 -8.35 11.22
N ALA A 53 -8.23 -9.32 10.32
CA ALA A 53 -6.93 -9.99 10.17
C ALA A 53 -6.23 -9.69 8.83
N PRO A 54 -4.94 -9.30 8.83
CA PRO A 54 -4.14 -9.20 7.61
C PRO A 54 -3.90 -10.60 7.01
N ASN A 55 -3.79 -10.70 5.68
CA ASN A 55 -3.55 -11.99 5.03
C ASN A 55 -2.08 -12.42 5.19
N PRO A 56 -1.76 -13.42 6.03
CA PRO A 56 -0.38 -13.79 6.32
C PRO A 56 0.32 -14.43 5.11
N VAL A 57 -0.43 -15.11 4.24
CA VAL A 57 0.10 -15.75 3.02
C VAL A 57 0.59 -14.68 2.06
N ARG A 58 -0.21 -13.62 1.84
CA ARG A 58 0.16 -12.49 1.00
C ARG A 58 1.37 -11.75 1.57
N ASN A 59 1.39 -11.45 2.87
CA ASN A 59 2.53 -10.79 3.53
C ASN A 59 3.82 -11.61 3.35
N ALA A 60 3.74 -12.93 3.51
CA ALA A 60 4.89 -13.81 3.28
C ALA A 60 5.32 -13.84 1.81
N GLN A 61 4.40 -13.73 0.85
CA GLN A 61 4.73 -13.64 -0.58
C GLN A 61 5.40 -12.32 -0.94
N VAL A 62 4.87 -11.18 -0.47
CA VAL A 62 5.48 -9.84 -0.67
C VAL A 62 6.90 -9.82 -0.11
N ASN A 63 7.11 -10.35 1.10
CA ASN A 63 8.43 -10.41 1.71
C ASN A 63 9.39 -11.33 0.93
N ARG A 64 8.93 -12.49 0.45
CA ARG A 64 9.75 -13.37 -0.41
C ARG A 64 10.19 -12.66 -1.69
N LEU A 65 9.29 -11.96 -2.39
CA LEU A 65 9.64 -11.22 -3.61
C LEU A 65 10.65 -10.09 -3.32
N LYS A 66 10.45 -9.35 -2.22
CA LYS A 66 11.41 -8.33 -1.75
C LYS A 66 12.78 -8.93 -1.46
N GLU A 67 12.84 -10.09 -0.81
CA GLU A 67 14.09 -10.79 -0.49
C GLU A 67 14.82 -11.28 -1.74
N GLU A 68 14.12 -11.85 -2.72
CA GLU A 68 14.71 -12.19 -4.01
C GLU A 68 15.24 -10.96 -4.75
N GLY A 69 14.50 -9.85 -4.74
CA GLY A 69 14.98 -8.56 -5.26
C GLY A 69 16.28 -8.12 -4.58
N ASN A 70 16.35 -8.23 -3.24
CA ASN A 70 17.56 -7.90 -2.48
C ASN A 70 18.74 -8.82 -2.81
N LYS A 71 18.48 -10.10 -3.12
CA LYS A 71 19.50 -11.05 -3.54
C LYS A 71 20.11 -10.66 -4.88
N PHE A 72 19.28 -10.34 -5.87
CA PHE A 72 19.77 -9.84 -7.18
C PHE A 72 20.46 -8.49 -7.06
N PHE A 73 19.97 -7.60 -6.19
CA PHE A 73 20.62 -6.32 -5.90
C PHE A 73 22.04 -6.50 -5.36
N LYS A 74 22.24 -7.43 -4.41
CA LYS A 74 23.58 -7.77 -3.88
C LYS A 74 24.50 -8.39 -4.92
N GLN A 75 23.95 -9.00 -5.97
CA GLN A 75 24.70 -9.56 -7.10
C GLN A 75 24.99 -8.52 -8.20
N ASN A 76 24.63 -7.24 -7.98
CA ASN A 76 24.68 -6.17 -8.98
C ASN A 76 23.84 -6.45 -10.24
N ASN A 77 22.92 -7.42 -10.18
CA ASN A 77 21.96 -7.67 -11.24
C ASN A 77 20.71 -6.79 -11.02
N TYR A 78 20.86 -5.50 -11.30
CA TYR A 78 19.82 -4.51 -11.06
C TYR A 78 18.55 -4.70 -11.91
N PRO A 79 18.60 -5.10 -13.20
CA PRO A 79 17.39 -5.32 -13.99
C PRO A 79 16.46 -6.39 -13.39
N GLU A 80 17.04 -7.53 -12.96
CA GLU A 80 16.24 -8.57 -12.29
C GLU A 80 15.76 -8.10 -10.91
N ALA A 81 16.58 -7.37 -10.15
CA ALA A 81 16.15 -6.79 -8.89
C ALA A 81 14.92 -5.88 -9.05
N ILE A 82 14.92 -5.01 -10.08
CA ILE A 82 13.79 -4.13 -10.41
C ILE A 82 12.54 -4.96 -10.75
N ARG A 83 12.69 -6.06 -11.48
CA ARG A 83 11.58 -6.97 -11.81
C ARG A 83 10.93 -7.54 -10.54
N PHE A 84 11.73 -8.11 -9.64
CA PHE A 84 11.22 -8.67 -8.39
C PHE A 84 10.62 -7.62 -7.45
N TYR A 85 11.24 -6.43 -7.34
CA TYR A 85 10.66 -5.33 -6.58
C TYR A 85 9.33 -4.86 -7.17
N THR A 86 9.20 -4.82 -8.50
CA THR A 86 7.95 -4.45 -9.17
C THR A 86 6.85 -5.46 -8.89
N MET A 87 7.14 -6.75 -8.98
CA MET A 87 6.19 -7.81 -8.59
C MET A 87 5.77 -7.68 -7.11
N ALA A 88 6.70 -7.32 -6.21
CA ALA A 88 6.38 -7.09 -4.80
C ALA A 88 5.49 -5.85 -4.59
N VAL A 89 5.74 -4.76 -5.33
CA VAL A 89 4.90 -3.56 -5.35
C VAL A 89 3.50 -3.89 -5.81
N ASP A 90 3.34 -4.59 -6.94
CA ASP A 90 2.04 -4.93 -7.51
C ASP A 90 1.23 -5.84 -6.58
N LEU A 91 1.88 -6.80 -5.94
CA LEU A 91 1.22 -7.68 -4.96
C LEU A 91 0.81 -6.95 -3.68
N SER A 92 1.61 -5.99 -3.23
CA SER A 92 1.29 -5.15 -2.07
C SER A 92 0.16 -4.16 -2.39
N TRP A 93 0.17 -3.55 -3.58
CA TRP A 93 -0.84 -2.57 -4.01
C TRP A 93 -2.18 -3.21 -4.38
N SER A 94 -2.18 -4.44 -4.88
CA SER A 94 -3.42 -5.20 -5.22
C SER A 94 -4.17 -5.76 -4.00
N ARG A 95 -3.94 -5.21 -2.81
CA ARG A 95 -4.69 -5.57 -1.60
C ARG A 95 -6.10 -4.97 -1.67
N PRO A 96 -7.14 -5.74 -1.32
CA PRO A 96 -8.49 -5.21 -1.30
C PRO A 96 -8.64 -4.16 -0.19
N LEU A 97 -9.43 -3.12 -0.44
CA LEU A 97 -9.64 -2.01 0.51
C LEU A 97 -10.27 -2.43 1.84
N TRP A 98 -10.99 -3.55 1.84
CA TRP A 98 -11.56 -4.12 3.06
C TRP A 98 -10.54 -4.86 3.92
N GLU A 99 -9.30 -5.07 3.43
CA GLU A 99 -8.26 -5.74 4.22
C GLU A 99 -7.85 -4.84 5.42
N PRO A 100 -7.91 -5.35 6.65
CA PRO A 100 -7.61 -4.60 7.86
C PRO A 100 -6.18 -4.09 7.86
N LEU A 101 -6.00 -2.81 8.23
CA LEU A 101 -4.69 -2.16 8.23
C LEU A 101 -3.99 -2.21 6.86
N ALA A 102 -4.71 -2.46 5.75
CA ALA A 102 -4.14 -2.49 4.40
C ALA A 102 -3.26 -1.26 4.16
N PHE A 103 -3.75 -0.07 4.51
CA PHE A 103 -2.98 1.16 4.39
C PHE A 103 -1.71 1.17 5.24
N GLN A 104 -1.73 0.65 6.47
CA GLN A 104 -0.55 0.63 7.34
C GLN A 104 0.50 -0.39 6.84
N TYR A 105 0.08 -1.62 6.50
CA TYR A 105 0.98 -2.63 5.99
C TYR A 105 1.56 -2.25 4.62
N VAL A 106 0.72 -1.74 3.72
CA VAL A 106 1.17 -1.21 2.43
C VAL A 106 2.17 -0.09 2.67
N ARG A 107 1.89 0.87 3.56
CA ARG A 107 2.82 1.96 3.85
C ARG A 107 4.19 1.46 4.29
N GLU A 108 4.25 0.48 5.21
CA GLU A 108 5.51 -0.05 5.74
C GLU A 108 6.27 -0.91 4.71
N GLU A 109 5.59 -1.87 4.08
CA GLU A 109 6.20 -2.77 3.09
C GLU A 109 6.63 -2.00 1.84
N LEU A 110 5.72 -1.23 1.26
CA LEU A 110 5.90 -0.55 -0.01
C LEU A 110 7.00 0.51 0.09
N SER A 111 7.13 1.21 1.22
CA SER A 111 8.21 2.18 1.40
C SER A 111 9.58 1.52 1.28
N THR A 112 9.79 0.36 1.91
CA THR A 112 11.07 -0.34 1.83
C THR A 112 11.36 -0.87 0.42
N ILE A 113 10.34 -1.41 -0.26
CA ILE A 113 10.47 -1.98 -1.60
C ILE A 113 10.76 -0.88 -2.63
N LEU A 114 10.00 0.23 -2.60
CA LEU A 114 10.20 1.37 -3.50
C LEU A 114 11.56 2.05 -3.26
N SER A 115 12.01 2.18 -2.00
CA SER A 115 13.33 2.73 -1.71
C SER A 115 14.46 1.87 -2.28
N ASN A 116 14.33 0.55 -2.24
CA ASN A 116 15.30 -0.37 -2.84
C ASN A 116 15.20 -0.37 -4.38
N ARG A 117 14.00 -0.31 -4.95
CA ARG A 117 13.80 -0.19 -6.41
C ARG A 117 14.35 1.12 -6.96
N SER A 118 14.17 2.22 -6.24
CA SER A 118 14.77 3.53 -6.55
C SER A 118 16.30 3.44 -6.61
N ALA A 119 16.92 2.74 -5.64
CA ALA A 119 18.37 2.52 -5.65
C ALA A 119 18.83 1.68 -6.86
N ALA A 120 18.09 0.63 -7.22
CA ALA A 120 18.38 -0.20 -8.38
C ALA A 120 18.25 0.58 -9.70
N ARG A 121 17.21 1.41 -9.80
CA ARG A 121 16.97 2.30 -10.96
C ARG A 121 18.04 3.39 -11.09
N LEU A 122 18.52 3.93 -9.98
CA LEU A 122 19.69 4.82 -9.99
C LEU A 122 20.91 4.12 -10.58
N ALA A 123 21.17 2.87 -10.20
CA ALA A 123 22.30 2.09 -10.70
C ALA A 123 22.17 1.73 -12.20
N THR A 124 20.96 1.61 -12.74
CA THR A 124 20.69 1.42 -14.18
C THR A 124 20.54 2.73 -14.96
N LYS A 125 20.74 3.89 -14.30
CA LYS A 125 20.57 5.23 -14.87
C LYS A 125 19.13 5.59 -15.29
N GLU A 126 18.14 4.88 -14.76
CA GLU A 126 16.72 5.18 -14.87
C GLU A 126 16.33 6.28 -13.86
N TYR A 127 16.92 7.46 -13.97
CA TYR A 127 16.85 8.51 -12.93
C TYR A 127 15.44 9.05 -12.69
N VAL A 128 14.63 9.19 -13.74
CA VAL A 128 13.23 9.66 -13.64
C VAL A 128 12.39 8.66 -12.85
N ASP A 129 12.50 7.37 -13.19
CA ASP A 129 11.77 6.32 -12.50
C ASP A 129 12.25 6.15 -11.05
N ALA A 130 13.55 6.33 -10.80
CA ALA A 130 14.09 6.35 -9.45
C ALA A 130 13.54 7.50 -8.61
N LEU A 131 13.36 8.69 -9.22
CA LEU A 131 12.74 9.83 -8.57
C LEU A 131 11.28 9.54 -8.24
N VAL A 132 10.50 9.01 -9.18
CA VAL A 132 9.09 8.64 -8.94
C VAL A 132 8.96 7.70 -7.74
N ASP A 133 9.79 6.67 -7.67
CA ASP A 133 9.79 5.74 -6.53
C ASP A 133 10.13 6.46 -5.22
N ALA A 134 11.17 7.31 -5.21
CA ALA A 134 11.58 8.03 -4.03
C ALA A 134 10.53 9.05 -3.55
N GLU A 135 9.86 9.74 -4.46
CA GLU A 135 8.76 10.64 -4.13
C GLU A 135 7.61 9.89 -3.46
N MET A 136 7.24 8.73 -4.00
CA MET A 136 6.22 7.88 -3.39
C MET A 136 6.62 7.45 -1.98
N VAL A 137 7.90 7.09 -1.75
CA VAL A 137 8.40 6.79 -0.40
C VAL A 137 8.24 7.99 0.54
N THR A 138 8.62 9.20 0.11
CA THR A 138 8.49 10.41 0.96
C THR A 138 7.04 10.79 1.27
N ARG A 139 6.09 10.39 0.41
CA ARG A 139 4.65 10.55 0.65
C ARG A 139 4.09 9.49 1.59
N LEU A 140 4.58 8.25 1.50
CA LEU A 140 4.15 7.14 2.36
C LEU A 140 4.72 7.27 3.78
N LYS A 141 6.02 7.55 3.89
CA LYS A 141 6.74 7.66 5.18
C LYS A 141 7.59 8.92 5.18
N ARG A 142 6.94 10.04 5.47
CA ARG A 142 7.57 11.36 5.49
C ARG A 142 8.70 11.45 6.51
N GLU A 143 8.54 10.78 7.64
CA GLU A 143 9.50 10.73 8.75
C GLU A 143 10.75 9.88 8.45
N TRP A 144 10.77 9.14 7.35
CA TRP A 144 11.85 8.21 7.06
C TRP A 144 12.96 8.88 6.24
N SER A 145 14.08 9.19 6.91
CA SER A 145 15.25 9.87 6.34
C SER A 145 15.80 9.22 5.07
N LYS A 146 15.78 7.88 4.99
CA LYS A 146 16.24 7.14 3.80
C LYS A 146 15.41 7.44 2.55
N GLY A 147 14.11 7.73 2.69
CA GLY A 147 13.28 8.12 1.55
C GLY A 147 13.74 9.44 0.93
N TRP A 148 14.04 10.42 1.79
CA TRP A 148 14.60 11.70 1.39
C TRP A 148 15.99 11.57 0.77
N PHE A 149 16.82 10.69 1.31
CA PHE A 149 18.13 10.38 0.72
C PHE A 149 17.99 9.85 -0.72
N ARG A 150 17.10 8.89 -0.97
CA ARG A 150 16.84 8.39 -2.33
C ARG A 150 16.36 9.50 -3.26
N LYS A 151 15.45 10.36 -2.79
CA LYS A 151 14.92 11.48 -3.56
C LYS A 151 16.04 12.46 -3.94
N GLY A 152 16.91 12.80 -2.99
CA GLY A 152 18.05 13.68 -3.23
C GLY A 152 19.03 13.10 -4.24
N LYS A 153 19.44 11.83 -4.13
CA LYS A 153 20.34 11.20 -5.12
C LYS A 153 19.71 11.12 -6.51
N ALA A 154 18.41 10.84 -6.61
CA ALA A 154 17.72 10.83 -7.91
C ALA A 154 17.64 12.23 -8.55
N LEU A 155 17.34 13.27 -7.75
CA LEU A 155 17.34 14.67 -8.22
C LEU A 155 18.74 15.12 -8.63
N TRP A 156 19.77 14.74 -7.88
CA TRP A 156 21.16 15.05 -8.20
C TRP A 156 21.57 14.43 -9.53
N ALA A 157 21.25 13.15 -9.75
CA ALA A 157 21.53 12.46 -11.01
C ALA A 157 20.76 13.06 -12.21
N LEU A 158 19.64 13.74 -11.97
CA LEU A 158 18.90 14.50 -12.98
C LEU A 158 19.44 15.92 -13.22
N GLY A 159 20.51 16.33 -12.51
CA GLY A 159 21.08 17.68 -12.57
C GLY A 159 20.25 18.74 -11.82
N ARG A 160 19.28 18.33 -11.00
CA ARG A 160 18.39 19.22 -10.24
C ARG A 160 18.97 19.50 -8.86
N ALA A 161 20.11 20.20 -8.83
CA ALA A 161 20.93 20.46 -7.64
C ALA A 161 20.16 21.08 -6.47
N GLU A 162 19.44 22.17 -6.72
CA GLU A 162 18.70 22.91 -5.68
C GLU A 162 17.65 22.03 -4.99
N GLU A 163 16.93 21.23 -5.78
CA GLU A 163 15.90 20.32 -5.26
C GLU A 163 16.53 19.13 -4.52
N ALA A 164 17.68 18.64 -4.98
CA ALA A 164 18.44 17.60 -4.30
C ALA A 164 18.89 18.08 -2.91
N GLN A 165 19.43 19.30 -2.83
CA GLN A 165 19.83 19.94 -1.57
C GLN A 165 18.64 20.05 -0.61
N ALA A 166 17.49 20.54 -1.10
CA ALA A 166 16.27 20.65 -0.32
C ALA A 166 15.77 19.29 0.20
N ALA A 167 15.89 18.22 -0.61
CA ALA A 167 15.53 16.87 -0.20
C ALA A 167 16.47 16.35 0.91
N PHE A 168 17.79 16.51 0.77
CA PHE A 168 18.76 16.10 1.78
C PHE A 168 18.59 16.86 3.10
N LEU A 169 18.40 18.19 3.03
CA LEU A 169 18.10 19.01 4.21
C LEU A 169 16.79 18.56 4.89
N THR A 170 15.77 18.19 4.13
CA THR A 170 14.52 17.65 4.69
C THR A 170 14.76 16.30 5.37
N GLY A 171 15.57 15.41 4.79
CA GLY A 171 15.99 14.17 5.42
C GLY A 171 16.72 14.41 6.75
N LEU A 172 17.65 15.37 6.77
CA LEU A 172 18.39 15.76 7.96
C LEU A 172 17.51 16.36 9.05
N ARG A 173 16.32 16.89 8.73
CA ARG A 173 15.35 17.33 9.76
C ARG A 173 14.75 16.16 10.54
N PHE A 174 14.66 14.98 9.92
CA PHE A 174 14.14 13.77 10.57
C PHE A 174 15.24 12.91 11.20
N ASP A 175 16.46 12.98 10.67
CA ASP A 175 17.62 12.25 11.14
C ASP A 175 18.85 13.16 11.11
N HIS A 176 19.01 13.95 12.17
CA HIS A 176 20.05 14.97 12.28
C HIS A 176 21.46 14.37 12.29
N GLU A 177 21.61 13.11 12.67
CA GLU A 177 22.90 12.42 12.85
C GLU A 177 23.34 11.62 11.62
N SER A 178 22.49 11.55 10.58
CA SER A 178 22.75 10.78 9.38
C SER A 178 23.98 11.26 8.61
N GLU A 179 25.07 10.53 8.74
CA GLU A 179 26.31 10.79 8.02
C GLU A 179 26.16 10.63 6.50
N GLU A 180 25.32 9.70 6.07
CA GLU A 180 25.02 9.46 4.65
C GLU A 180 24.37 10.69 3.99
N LEU A 181 23.42 11.34 4.69
CA LEU A 181 22.77 12.55 4.22
C LEU A 181 23.70 13.76 4.21
N ARG A 182 24.56 13.93 5.23
CA ARG A 182 25.53 15.04 5.27
C ARG A 182 26.55 14.94 4.15
N LYS A 183 27.07 13.74 3.89
CA LYS A 183 27.99 13.50 2.77
C LYS A 183 27.35 13.80 1.43
N ALA A 184 26.14 13.29 1.19
CA ALA A 184 25.44 13.57 -0.06
C ALA A 184 25.06 15.05 -0.23
N LEU A 185 24.79 15.77 0.87
CA LEU A 185 24.60 17.21 0.82
C LEU A 185 25.89 17.94 0.42
N ALA A 186 27.03 17.57 1.00
CA ALA A 186 28.33 18.13 0.64
C ALA A 186 28.71 17.83 -0.82
N GLU A 187 28.44 16.62 -1.33
CA GLU A 187 28.63 16.26 -2.75
C GLU A 187 27.90 17.23 -3.70
N VAL A 188 26.65 17.56 -3.37
CA VAL A 188 25.82 18.51 -4.15
C VAL A 188 26.38 19.92 -4.08
N GLU A 189 26.84 20.36 -2.91
CA GLU A 189 27.41 21.71 -2.69
C GLU A 189 28.75 21.90 -3.41
N ASP A 190 29.58 20.86 -3.43
CA ASP A 190 30.87 20.84 -4.12
C ASP A 190 30.72 20.69 -5.64
N GLY A 191 29.52 20.38 -6.13
CA GLY A 191 29.28 20.18 -7.56
C GLY A 191 29.86 18.87 -8.11
N THR A 192 30.18 17.91 -7.25
CA THR A 192 30.80 16.64 -7.64
C THR A 192 29.73 15.63 -8.05
N VAL A 193 29.69 15.32 -9.34
CA VAL A 193 28.83 14.26 -9.89
C VAL A 193 29.72 13.03 -10.10
N GLU A 194 29.50 11.98 -9.31
CA GLU A 194 30.09 10.64 -9.55
C GLU A 194 29.49 9.97 -10.79
#